data_AF-A0A399NR15-F1
#
_entry.id   AF-A0A399NR15-F1
#
_cell.length_a   1.000
_cell.length_b   1.000
_cell.length_c   1.000
_cell.angle_alpha   90.00
_cell.angle_beta   90.00
_cell.angle_gamma   90.00
#
_symmetry.space_group_name_H-M   'P 1'
#
loop_
_entity.id
_entity.type
_entity.pdbx_description
1 polymer ?
#
loop_
_entity_poly.entity_id
_entity_poly.type
_entity_poly.pdbx_seq_one_letter_code
_entity_poly.pdbx_strand_id
1 'polypeptide(L)' 'ADGTAGEVVGAVTSSALHHELGPVALAVVRRNVDPALQLEVVADDVRVQAMQDVIVPTDAGRSADVPRLPRLGAVRR' A
#
# COMPACT_ATOMS: atom_id res chain seq x y z
N ALA A 1 12.13 25.04 0.48
CA ALA A 1 13.24 24.38 1.19
C ALA A 1 13.30 22.96 0.67
N ASP A 2 14.44 22.58 0.10
CA ASP A 2 14.59 21.38 -0.72
C ASP A 2 14.63 20.14 0.18
N GLY A 3 13.46 19.51 0.37
CA GLY A 3 13.32 18.28 1.14
C GLY A 3 13.87 17.13 0.31
N THR A 4 14.93 16.50 0.80
CA THR A 4 15.53 15.30 0.20
C THR A 4 14.43 14.34 -0.27
N ALA A 5 14.46 13.94 -1.54
CA ALA A 5 13.49 12.99 -2.08
C ALA A 5 13.54 11.70 -1.25
N GLY A 6 12.44 11.43 -0.54
CA GLY A 6 12.25 10.18 0.19
C GLY A 6 12.22 9.00 -0.77
N GLU A 7 12.37 7.80 -0.23
CA GLU A 7 12.23 6.59 -1.03
C GLU A 7 10.79 6.46 -1.53
N VAL A 8 10.60 6.16 -2.82
CA VAL A 8 9.28 5.86 -3.38
C VAL A 8 8.80 4.51 -2.85
N VAL A 9 7.72 4.52 -2.08
CA VAL A 9 7.22 3.33 -1.37
C VAL A 9 5.89 2.79 -1.90
N GLY A 10 5.34 3.38 -2.95
CA GLY A 10 4.03 3.02 -3.49
C GLY A 10 3.62 3.87 -4.67
N ALA A 11 2.37 3.72 -5.09
CA ALA A 11 1.78 4.49 -6.17
C ALA A 11 0.31 4.80 -5.91
N VAL A 12 -0.10 6.02 -6.25
CA VAL A 12 -1.52 6.41 -6.30
C VAL A 12 -2.19 5.72 -7.48
N THR A 13 -3.39 5.18 -7.25
CA THR A 13 -4.20 4.47 -8.25
C THR A 13 -5.40 5.29 -8.69
N SER A 14 -6.00 6.03 -7.76
CA SER A 14 -7.11 6.94 -8.02
C SER A 14 -7.06 8.12 -7.06
N SER A 15 -7.66 9.23 -7.48
CA SER A 15 -7.77 10.45 -6.68
C SER A 15 -9.14 11.10 -6.88
N ALA A 16 -9.60 11.84 -5.88
CA ALA A 16 -10.88 12.53 -5.88
C ALA A 16 -10.85 13.77 -4.97
N LEU A 17 -11.84 14.64 -5.14
CA LEU A 17 -12.14 15.74 -4.23
C LEU A 17 -13.31 15.35 -3.33
N HIS A 18 -13.03 15.09 -2.05
CA HIS A 18 -14.03 14.85 -1.02
C HIS A 18 -14.57 16.19 -0.50
N HIS A 19 -15.87 16.27 -0.22
CA HIS A 19 -16.54 17.54 0.14
C HIS A 19 -16.04 18.12 1.48
N GLU A 20 -15.75 17.26 2.46
CA GLU A 20 -15.17 17.66 3.75
C GLU A 20 -13.64 17.57 3.82
N LEU A 21 -13.07 16.42 3.46
CA LEU A 21 -11.63 16.16 3.59
C LEU A 21 -10.77 16.88 2.53
N GLY A 22 -11.38 17.42 1.47
CA GLY A 22 -10.65 17.99 0.34
C GLY A 22 -10.02 16.88 -0.53
N PRO A 23 -8.81 17.10 -1.07
CA PRO A 23 -8.15 16.11 -1.92
C PRO A 23 -7.85 14.80 -1.19
N VAL A 24 -8.29 13.68 -1.76
CA VAL A 24 -8.01 12.32 -1.26
C VAL A 24 -7.51 11.41 -2.39
N ALA A 25 -6.72 10.41 -2.04
CA ALA A 25 -6.16 9.46 -3.00
C ALA A 25 -6.12 8.04 -2.43
N LEU A 26 -6.40 7.06 -3.29
CA LEU A 26 -6.15 5.65 -2.98
C LEU A 26 -4.78 5.26 -3.52
N ALA A 27 -3.94 4.68 -2.67
CA ALA A 27 -2.61 4.23 -3.04
C ALA A 27 -2.39 2.76 -2.67
N VAL A 28 -1.55 2.10 -3.46
CA VAL A 28 -0.95 0.82 -3.08
C VAL A 28 0.45 1.12 -2.57
N VAL A 29 0.72 0.70 -1.33
CA VAL A 29 1.98 0.94 -0.62
C VAL A 29 2.63 -0.41 -0.30
N ARG A 30 3.97 -0.48 -0.32
CA ARG A 30 4.71 -1.69 0.06
C ARG A 30 4.31 -2.11 1.48
N ARG A 31 4.07 -3.41 1.68
CA ARG A 31 3.57 -3.99 2.95
C ARG A 31 4.49 -3.73 4.16
N ASN A 32 5.78 -3.54 3.94
CA ASN A 32 6.78 -3.32 5.00
C ASN A 32 6.90 -1.86 5.44
N VAL A 33 6.14 -0.94 4.85
CA VAL A 33 6.10 0.46 5.26
C VAL A 33 5.26 0.55 6.53
N ASP A 34 5.79 1.24 7.54
CA ASP A 34 5.06 1.49 8.77
C ASP A 34 3.85 2.43 8.49
N PRO A 35 2.61 2.00 8.78
CA PRO A 35 1.41 2.80 8.55
C PRO A 35 1.35 4.08 9.40
N ALA A 36 2.16 4.20 10.45
CA ALA A 36 2.26 5.41 11.26
C ALA A 36 3.19 6.48 10.65
N LEU A 37 3.94 6.15 9.59
CA LEU A 37 4.80 7.12 8.92
C LEU A 37 3.96 8.18 8.21
N GLN A 38 4.42 9.43 8.28
CA GLN A 38 3.89 10.47 7.40
C GLN A 38 4.45 10.26 5.99
N LEU A 39 3.56 10.27 5.00
CA LEU A 39 3.92 10.11 3.59
C LEU A 39 3.65 11.41 2.84
N GLU A 40 4.36 11.59 1.73
CA GLU A 40 4.10 12.63 0.75
C GLU A 40 3.65 12.00 -0.57
N VAL A 41 2.68 12.63 -1.23
CA VAL A 41 2.36 12.34 -2.62
C VAL A 41 3.08 13.36 -3.49
N VAL A 42 3.84 12.85 -4.45
CA VAL A 42 4.50 13.66 -5.48
C VAL A 42 3.62 13.65 -6.73
N ALA A 43 3.20 14.83 -7.17
CA ALA A 43 2.45 15.04 -8.40
C ALA A 43 3.14 16.16 -9.19
N ASP A 44 3.83 15.79 -10.26
CA ASP A 44 4.73 16.67 -11.01
C ASP A 44 5.74 17.36 -10.07
N ASP A 45 5.74 18.70 -10.04
CA ASP A 45 6.62 19.50 -9.19
C ASP A 45 6.01 19.80 -7.81
N VAL A 46 4.84 19.24 -7.50
CA VAL A 46 4.10 19.47 -6.26
C VAL A 46 4.25 18.29 -5.31
N ARG A 47 4.53 18.61 -4.04
CA ARG A 47 4.53 17.65 -2.94
C ARG A 47 3.39 17.96 -1.98
N VAL A 48 2.57 16.95 -1.71
CA VAL A 48 1.41 17.07 -0.83
C VAL A 48 1.61 16.14 0.35
N GLN A 49 1.57 16.68 1.57
CA GLN A 49 1.54 15.87 2.79
C GLN A 49 0.26 15.02 2.79
N ALA A 50 0.39 13.72 3.01
CA ALA A 50 -0.72 12.78 2.96
C ALA A 50 -0.83 12.00 4.28
N MET A 51 -1.91 12.24 5.02
CA MET A 51 -2.28 11.40 6.14
C MET A 51 -2.81 10.06 5.61
N GLN A 52 -2.45 8.96 6.26
CA GLN A 52 -2.86 7.62 5.86
C GLN A 52 -4.13 7.20 6.60
N ASP A 53 -5.09 6.63 5.87
CA ASP A 53 -6.17 5.82 6.42
C ASP A 53 -6.01 4.38 5.89
N VAL A 54 -5.77 3.44 6.80
CA VAL A 54 -5.41 2.06 6.44
C VAL A 54 -6.66 1.26 6.14
N ILE A 55 -6.98 1.12 4.85
CA ILE A 55 -8.13 0.32 4.39
C ILE A 55 -7.83 -1.19 4.44
N VAL A 56 -6.58 -1.57 4.15
CA VAL A 56 -6.12 -2.97 4.16
C VAL A 56 -4.96 -3.09 5.15
N PRO A 57 -5.15 -3.75 6.30
CA PRO A 57 -4.09 -4.00 7.27
C PRO A 57 -2.88 -4.71 6.67
N THR A 58 -1.68 -4.47 7.21
CA THR A 58 -0.43 -5.10 6.70
C THR A 58 -0.37 -6.61 6.93
N ASP A 59 -1.13 -7.12 7.90
CA ASP A 59 -1.35 -8.54 8.17
C ASP A 59 -2.49 -9.14 7.33
N ALA A 60 -3.23 -8.32 6.58
CA ALA A 60 -4.27 -8.81 5.69
C ALA A 60 -3.65 -9.77 4.66
N GLY A 61 -4.27 -10.95 4.55
CA GLY A 61 -3.78 -12.02 3.70
C GLY A 61 -3.11 -13.15 4.47
N ARG A 62 -3.95 -14.09 4.87
CA ARG A 62 -3.74 -15.53 4.70
C ARG A 62 -5.07 -16.19 4.33
N SER A 63 -5.86 -15.59 3.43
CA SER A 63 -7.22 -16.10 3.15
C SER A 63 -7.21 -17.43 2.39
N ALA A 64 -6.12 -17.76 1.70
CA ALA A 64 -5.96 -19.06 1.06
C ALA A 64 -4.96 -19.89 1.86
N ASP A 65 -5.46 -20.71 2.77
CA ASP A 65 -4.71 -21.82 3.35
C ASP A 65 -4.58 -22.90 2.27
N VAL A 66 -3.78 -22.63 1.23
CA VAL A 66 -3.64 -23.51 0.06
C VAL A 66 -2.95 -24.78 0.53
N PRO A 67 -3.62 -25.94 0.54
CA PRO A 67 -2.98 -27.19 0.92
C PRO A 67 -1.85 -27.48 -0.07
N ARG A 68 -0.67 -27.83 0.44
CA ARG A 68 0.43 -28.30 -0.42
C ARG A 68 0.03 -29.68 -0.96
N LEU A 69 -0.42 -29.72 -2.21
CA LEU A 69 -0.71 -30.98 -2.88
C LEU A 69 0.59 -31.81 -2.98
N PRO A 70 0.58 -33.09 -2.58
CA PRO A 70 1.74 -33.95 -2.76
C PRO A 70 2.05 -34.14 -4.25
N ARG A 71 3.33 -34.32 -4.59
CA ARG A 71 3.74 -34.68 -5.95
C ARG A 71 3.07 -36.00 -6.36
N LEU A 72 2.59 -36.09 -7.60
CA LEU A 72 2.00 -37.31 -8.14
C LEU A 72 3.00 -38.47 -8.00
N GLY A 73 2.62 -39.52 -7.26
CA GLY A 73 3.48 -40.66 -6.93
C GLY A 73 4.21 -40.62 -5.58
N ALA A 74 4.05 -39.56 -4.77
CA ALA A 74 4.68 -39.48 -3.45
C ALA A 74 4.09 -40.45 -2.40
N VAL A 75 2.84 -40.89 -2.60
CA VAL A 75 2.15 -41.84 -1.72
C VAL A 75 2.14 -43.21 -2.40
N ARG A 76 2.94 -44.15 -1.90
CA ARG A 76 2.74 -45.58 -2.18
C ARG A 76 1.57 -46.05 -1.32
N ARG A 77 0.53 -46.56 -1.95
CA ARG A 77 -0.47 -47.42 -1.29
C ARG A 77 0.04 -48.84 -1.19
#